data_AF-A0A9N9R3Z3-F1
#
_entry.id   AF-A0A9N9R3Z3-F1
#
_cell.length_a   1.000
_cell.length_b   1.000
_cell.length_c   1.000
_cell.angle_alpha   90.00
_cell.angle_beta   90.00
_cell.angle_gamma   90.00
#
_symmetry.space_group_name_H-M   'P 1'
#
loop_
_entity.id
_entity.type
_entity.pdbx_description
1 polymer ?
#
loop_
_entity_poly.entity_id
_entity_poly.type
_entity_poly.pdbx_seq_one_letter_code
_entity_poly.pdbx_strand_id
1 'polypeptide(L)'
;MSKKRGLSADEKKTRMLAIFHQSKDFFQLKELEKIAPKEKGITMQSVKEVVQSLVDDHLVDSEKIGTSIYFWSFPSKARNAKKRKLQMLQSEVDECFNKLKKAEESFVTESVGREPCDERNITLLSLEQTLQQEKTLKVELQKYRDSDPEYIAQLKLEIENLKEAINRWTENIYIMKSYVKNTYDMENEVIDQSFGIPTDMDYVEI
;
A
#
# COMPACT_ATOMS: atom_id res chain seq x y z
N MET A 1 69.52 -29.73 23.12
CA MET A 1 68.45 -28.89 23.73
C MET A 1 67.58 -28.35 22.61
N SER A 2 66.47 -29.03 22.31
CA SER A 2 65.62 -28.71 21.15
C SER A 2 64.88 -27.39 21.38
N LYS A 3 65.00 -26.42 20.45
CA LYS A 3 64.24 -25.16 20.47
C LYS A 3 62.75 -25.52 20.46
N LYS A 4 62.04 -25.21 21.56
CA LYS A 4 60.58 -25.40 21.66
C LYS A 4 59.92 -24.70 20.47
N ARG A 5 59.30 -25.47 19.58
CA ARG A 5 58.50 -24.99 18.45
C ARG A 5 57.42 -24.06 19.02
N GLY A 6 57.33 -22.83 18.53
CA GLY A 6 56.31 -21.87 18.97
C GLY A 6 54.91 -22.42 18.68
N LEU A 7 53.95 -22.10 19.56
CA LEU A 7 52.55 -22.47 19.38
C LEU A 7 51.98 -21.85 18.11
N SER A 8 51.30 -22.66 17.29
CA SER A 8 50.54 -22.19 16.12
C SER A 8 49.35 -21.32 16.56
N ALA A 9 48.82 -20.50 15.64
CA ALA A 9 47.66 -19.66 15.90
C ALA A 9 46.44 -20.49 16.36
N ASP A 10 46.17 -21.61 15.69
CA ASP A 10 45.06 -22.50 16.06
C ASP A 10 45.28 -23.19 17.41
N GLU A 11 46.51 -23.59 17.72
CA GLU A 11 46.84 -24.18 19.02
C GLU A 11 46.64 -23.18 20.16
N LYS A 12 46.97 -21.90 19.93
CA LYS A 12 46.69 -20.82 20.90
C LYS A 12 45.19 -20.63 21.09
N LYS A 13 44.38 -20.66 20.02
CA LYS A 13 42.91 -20.59 20.08
C LYS A 13 42.34 -21.74 20.90
N THR A 14 42.71 -22.99 20.60
CA THR A 14 42.21 -24.18 21.33
C THR A 14 42.59 -24.13 22.80
N ARG A 15 43.83 -23.75 23.12
CA ARG A 15 44.30 -23.65 24.51
C ARG A 15 43.62 -22.53 25.29
N MET A 16 43.38 -21.38 24.66
CA MET A 16 42.65 -20.27 25.26
C MET A 16 41.19 -20.66 25.54
N LEU A 17 40.53 -21.29 24.57
CA LEU A 17 39.17 -21.78 24.70
C LEU A 17 39.03 -22.83 25.81
N ALA A 18 40.04 -23.68 25.98
CA ALA A 18 40.09 -24.63 27.10
C ALA A 18 40.13 -23.95 28.48
N ILE A 19 40.74 -22.76 28.63
CA ILE A 19 40.71 -22.01 29.89
C ILE A 19 39.26 -21.65 30.23
N PHE A 20 38.53 -21.05 29.29
CA PHE A 20 37.12 -20.68 29.50
C PHE A 20 36.24 -21.89 29.81
N HIS A 21 36.44 -23.02 29.11
CA HIS A 21 35.61 -24.22 29.29
C HIS A 21 35.92 -24.99 30.58
N GLN A 22 37.17 -24.93 31.06
CA GLN A 22 37.60 -25.57 32.31
C GLN A 22 37.20 -24.74 33.52
N SER A 23 37.44 -23.42 33.48
CA SER A 23 37.07 -22.52 34.59
C SER A 23 35.56 -22.33 34.71
N LYS A 24 34.85 -22.33 33.57
CA LYS A 24 33.41 -21.99 33.48
C LYS A 24 33.12 -20.64 34.16
N ASP A 25 34.02 -19.69 33.95
CA ASP A 25 34.00 -18.36 34.59
C ASP A 25 34.16 -17.25 33.55
N PHE A 26 33.87 -16.01 33.97
CA PHE A 26 34.07 -14.81 33.18
C PHE A 26 35.42 -14.16 33.50
N PHE A 27 36.04 -13.55 32.50
CA PHE A 27 37.34 -12.92 32.67
C PHE A 27 37.40 -11.57 31.98
N GLN A 28 38.16 -10.65 32.56
CA GLN A 28 38.61 -9.45 31.90
C GLN A 28 39.88 -9.72 31.09
N LEU A 29 40.17 -8.88 30.10
CA LEU A 29 41.38 -9.01 29.28
C LEU A 29 42.66 -9.05 30.15
N LYS A 30 42.74 -8.20 31.18
CA LYS A 30 43.88 -8.15 32.13
C LYS A 30 44.07 -9.44 32.92
N GLU A 31 43.01 -10.19 33.17
CA GLU A 31 43.05 -11.47 33.88
C GLU A 31 43.52 -12.58 32.94
N LEU A 32 43.01 -12.59 31.70
CA LEU A 32 43.45 -13.52 30.65
C LEU A 32 44.92 -13.33 30.31
N GLU A 33 45.41 -12.08 30.30
CA GLU A 33 46.83 -11.77 30.10
C GLU A 33 47.75 -12.36 31.19
N LYS A 34 47.22 -12.66 32.38
CA LYS A 34 47.97 -13.32 33.47
C LYS A 34 47.81 -14.84 33.45
N ILE A 35 46.59 -15.33 33.22
CA ILE A 35 46.25 -16.76 33.29
C ILE A 35 46.76 -17.52 32.05
N ALA A 36 46.60 -16.95 30.85
CA ALA A 36 46.92 -17.64 29.61
C ALA A 36 48.43 -17.96 29.42
N PRO A 37 49.37 -17.06 29.78
CA PRO A 37 50.79 -17.41 29.79
C PRO A 37 51.16 -18.42 30.87
N LYS A 38 50.56 -18.30 32.07
CA LYS A 38 50.87 -19.13 33.24
C LYS A 38 50.39 -20.58 33.08
N GLU A 39 49.17 -20.78 32.61
CA GLU A 39 48.56 -22.12 32.57
C GLU A 39 48.75 -22.84 31.23
N LYS A 40 48.75 -22.10 30.12
CA LYS A 40 48.73 -22.70 28.78
C LYS A 40 49.92 -22.30 27.89
N GLY A 41 50.82 -21.45 28.39
CA GLY A 41 52.04 -21.03 27.71
C GLY A 41 51.80 -20.11 26.51
N ILE A 42 50.67 -19.40 26.47
CA ILE A 42 50.36 -18.43 25.41
C ILE A 42 51.17 -17.16 25.65
N THR A 43 51.84 -16.63 24.64
CA THR A 43 52.62 -15.38 24.76
C THR A 43 51.69 -14.22 25.11
N MET A 44 52.00 -13.47 26.18
CA MET A 44 51.17 -12.37 26.71
C MET A 44 50.74 -11.37 25.62
N GLN A 45 51.68 -10.95 24.75
CA GLN A 45 51.41 -10.03 23.64
C GLN A 45 50.37 -10.56 22.64
N SER A 46 50.25 -11.88 22.50
CA SER A 46 49.28 -12.52 21.58
C SER A 46 47.93 -12.83 22.23
N VAL A 47 47.76 -12.64 23.54
CA VAL A 47 46.51 -12.97 24.25
C VAL A 47 45.34 -12.16 23.70
N LYS A 48 45.52 -10.85 23.51
CA LYS A 48 44.49 -9.95 22.99
C LYS A 48 44.02 -10.37 21.59
N GLU A 49 44.96 -10.65 20.69
CA GLU A 49 44.65 -11.08 19.31
C GLU A 49 43.93 -12.44 19.28
N VAL A 50 44.36 -13.37 20.13
CA VAL A 50 43.73 -14.71 20.22
C VAL A 50 42.31 -14.62 20.78
N VAL A 51 42.09 -13.80 21.82
CA VAL A 51 40.75 -13.57 22.37
C VAL A 51 39.85 -12.89 21.34
N GLN A 52 40.34 -11.85 20.66
CA GLN A 52 39.56 -11.17 19.62
C GLN A 52 39.18 -12.13 18.50
N SER A 53 40.13 -12.93 18.00
CA SER A 53 39.82 -13.89 16.94
C SER A 53 38.82 -14.97 17.39
N LEU A 54 38.81 -15.38 18.66
CA LEU A 54 37.80 -16.30 19.19
C LEU A 54 36.41 -15.66 19.33
N VAL A 55 36.35 -14.34 19.59
CA VAL A 55 35.11 -13.57 19.59
C VAL A 55 34.58 -13.41 18.17
N ASP A 56 35.45 -13.10 17.22
CA ASP A 56 35.12 -12.99 15.79
C ASP A 56 34.60 -14.32 15.24
N ASP A 57 35.17 -15.45 15.66
CA ASP A 57 34.71 -16.81 15.33
C ASP A 57 33.45 -17.24 16.14
N HIS A 58 32.87 -16.36 16.97
CA HIS A 58 31.73 -16.59 17.85
C HIS A 58 31.88 -17.73 18.87
N LEU A 59 33.12 -18.15 19.13
CA LEU A 59 33.46 -19.20 20.10
C LEU A 59 33.57 -18.67 21.53
N VAL A 60 33.88 -17.39 21.70
CA VAL A 60 33.88 -16.67 22.98
C VAL A 60 32.89 -15.52 22.89
N ASP A 61 32.06 -15.34 23.91
CA ASP A 61 31.21 -14.17 24.05
C ASP A 61 31.99 -13.04 24.72
N SER A 62 31.68 -11.82 24.29
CA SER A 62 32.15 -10.61 24.96
C SER A 62 31.00 -9.65 25.18
N GLU A 63 30.91 -9.07 26.37
CA GLU A 63 29.95 -8.02 26.66
C GLU A 63 30.60 -6.91 27.48
N LYS A 64 30.25 -5.67 27.15
CA LYS A 64 30.71 -4.49 27.87
C LYS A 64 29.73 -4.16 28.99
N ILE A 65 30.17 -4.30 30.23
CA ILE A 65 29.40 -3.97 31.43
C ILE A 65 30.11 -2.81 32.13
N GLY A 66 29.47 -1.64 32.09
CA GLY A 66 30.07 -0.38 32.58
C GLY A 66 31.30 0.02 31.76
N THR A 67 32.44 0.14 32.43
CA THR A 67 33.73 0.51 31.81
C THR A 67 34.57 -0.68 31.37
N SER A 68 34.15 -1.92 31.69
CA SER A 68 34.93 -3.13 31.47
C SER A 68 34.27 -4.06 30.46
N ILE A 69 35.09 -4.80 29.70
CA ILE A 69 34.64 -5.84 28.78
C ILE A 69 34.94 -7.20 29.42
N TYR A 70 33.92 -8.04 29.51
CA TYR A 70 33.99 -9.39 30.06
C TYR A 70 33.93 -10.40 28.93
N PHE A 71 34.74 -11.45 29.03
CA PHE A 71 34.81 -12.55 28.08
C PHE A 71 34.47 -13.86 28.77
N TRP A 72 33.66 -14.71 28.12
CA TRP A 72 33.33 -16.03 28.64
C TRP A 72 32.99 -17.01 27.50
N SER A 73 33.08 -18.30 27.78
CA SER A 73 32.60 -19.33 26.86
C SER A 73 32.19 -20.58 27.64
N PHE A 74 30.97 -21.07 27.39
CA PHE A 74 30.44 -22.27 28.02
C PHE A 74 30.25 -23.39 26.99
N PRO A 75 30.64 -24.64 27.30
CA PRO A 75 30.41 -25.79 26.42
C PRO A 75 28.93 -25.99 26.05
N SER A 76 28.00 -25.59 26.92
CA SER A 76 26.56 -25.72 26.72
C SER A 76 25.98 -24.75 25.68
N LYS A 77 26.69 -23.67 25.34
CA LYS A 77 26.19 -22.62 24.42
C LYS A 77 25.86 -23.18 23.04
N ALA A 78 26.78 -23.93 22.43
CA ALA A 78 26.57 -24.51 21.11
C ALA A 78 25.37 -25.47 21.08
N ARG A 79 25.21 -26.28 22.12
CA ARG A 79 24.05 -27.17 22.28
C ARG A 79 22.75 -26.38 22.43
N ASN A 80 22.74 -25.35 23.27
CA ASN A 80 21.56 -24.54 23.53
C ASN A 80 21.15 -23.73 22.30
N ALA A 81 22.10 -23.18 21.55
CA ALA A 81 21.85 -22.47 20.30
C ALA A 81 21.17 -23.39 19.27
N LYS A 82 21.71 -24.61 19.08
CA LYS A 82 21.10 -25.62 18.21
C LYS A 82 19.70 -26.03 18.69
N LYS A 83 19.51 -26.23 20.00
CA LYS A 83 18.20 -26.58 20.58
C LYS A 83 17.16 -25.47 20.36
N ARG A 84 17.54 -24.19 20.57
CA ARG A 84 16.66 -23.05 20.29
C ARG A 84 16.30 -22.98 18.81
N LYS A 85 17.29 -23.14 17.92
CA LYS A 85 17.03 -23.13 16.48
C LYS A 85 16.11 -24.26 16.05
N LEU A 86 16.27 -25.46 16.61
CA LEU A 86 15.35 -26.58 16.38
C LEU A 86 13.94 -26.26 16.84
N GLN A 87 13.78 -25.72 18.06
CA GLN A 87 12.45 -25.34 18.58
C GLN A 87 11.78 -24.26 17.73
N MET A 88 12.53 -23.26 17.27
CA MET A 88 12.02 -22.23 16.36
C MET A 88 11.56 -22.84 15.03
N LEU A 89 12.39 -23.68 14.41
CA LEU A 89 12.03 -24.34 13.15
C LEU A 89 10.81 -25.24 13.32
N GLN A 90 10.69 -25.95 14.44
CA GLN A 90 9.51 -26.77 14.72
C GLN A 90 8.24 -25.91 14.80
N SER A 91 8.31 -24.78 15.52
CA SER A 91 7.19 -23.83 15.59
C SER A 91 6.81 -23.27 14.22
N GLU A 92 7.80 -22.91 13.40
CA GLU A 92 7.56 -22.43 12.03
C GLU A 92 6.89 -23.49 11.15
N VAL A 93 7.31 -24.76 11.28
CA VAL A 93 6.67 -25.89 10.57
C VAL A 93 5.23 -26.07 11.02
N ASP A 94 4.97 -26.05 12.33
CA ASP A 94 3.62 -26.22 12.87
C ASP A 94 2.69 -25.06 12.44
N GLU A 95 3.21 -23.83 12.42
CA GLU A 95 2.48 -22.67 11.89
C GLU A 95 2.17 -22.80 10.40
N CYS A 96 3.15 -23.20 9.58
CA CYS A 96 2.95 -23.43 8.16
C CYS A 96 1.92 -24.54 7.91
N PHE A 97 1.98 -25.63 8.67
CA PHE A 97 1.01 -26.72 8.58
C PHE A 97 -0.41 -26.24 8.91
N ASN A 98 -0.57 -25.44 9.98
CA ASN A 98 -1.87 -24.87 10.34
C ASN A 98 -2.40 -23.91 9.26
N LYS A 99 -1.53 -23.11 8.64
CA LYS A 99 -1.91 -22.22 7.52
C LYS A 99 -2.34 -23.03 6.29
N LEU A 100 -1.58 -24.07 5.95
CA LEU A 100 -1.89 -24.96 4.84
C LEU A 100 -3.27 -25.61 5.05
N LYS A 101 -3.49 -26.21 6.22
CA LYS A 101 -4.76 -26.86 6.56
C LYS A 101 -5.95 -25.91 6.44
N LYS A 102 -5.82 -24.68 6.95
CA LYS A 102 -6.87 -23.65 6.82
C LYS A 102 -7.13 -23.28 5.36
N ALA A 103 -6.07 -23.12 4.56
CA ALA A 103 -6.19 -22.81 3.14
C ALA A 103 -6.87 -23.95 2.37
N GLU A 104 -6.55 -25.21 2.68
CA GLU A 104 -7.20 -26.39 2.10
C GLU A 104 -8.69 -26.46 2.48
N GLU A 105 -9.03 -26.22 3.75
CA GLU A 105 -10.44 -26.16 4.21
C GLU A 105 -11.23 -25.04 3.51
N SER A 106 -10.63 -23.85 3.35
CA SER A 106 -11.25 -22.74 2.60
C SER A 106 -11.39 -23.08 1.11
N PHE A 107 -10.37 -23.67 0.50
CA PHE A 107 -10.40 -24.08 -0.90
C PHE A 107 -11.52 -25.09 -1.16
N VAL A 108 -11.66 -26.12 -0.32
CA VAL A 108 -12.75 -27.10 -0.42
C VAL A 108 -14.10 -26.41 -0.28
N THR A 109 -14.26 -25.55 0.73
CA THR A 109 -15.52 -24.82 0.96
C THR A 109 -15.92 -23.93 -0.21
N GLU A 110 -14.97 -23.18 -0.79
CA GLU A 110 -15.22 -22.28 -1.92
C GLU A 110 -15.38 -23.02 -3.26
N SER A 111 -14.82 -24.22 -3.37
CA SER A 111 -14.95 -25.04 -4.58
C SER A 111 -16.36 -25.63 -4.74
N VAL A 112 -17.11 -25.80 -3.65
CA VAL A 112 -18.50 -26.27 -3.69
C VAL A 112 -19.37 -25.26 -4.46
N GLY A 113 -20.03 -25.72 -5.53
CA GLY A 113 -20.82 -24.87 -6.42
C GLY A 113 -19.98 -24.02 -7.39
N ARG A 114 -18.65 -24.19 -7.37
CA ARG A 114 -17.73 -23.60 -8.35
C ARG A 114 -16.92 -24.67 -9.09
N GLU A 115 -17.46 -25.87 -9.17
CA GLU A 115 -16.81 -26.96 -9.88
C GLU A 115 -16.60 -26.58 -11.35
N PRO A 116 -15.42 -26.89 -11.92
CA PRO A 116 -15.18 -26.68 -13.33
C PRO A 116 -16.08 -27.65 -14.12
N CYS A 117 -17.07 -27.11 -14.81
CA CYS A 117 -17.92 -27.84 -15.73
C CYS A 117 -18.13 -27.03 -17.01
N ASP A 118 -18.46 -27.71 -18.10
CA ASP A 118 -18.65 -27.08 -19.41
C ASP A 118 -19.79 -26.05 -19.37
N GLU A 119 -20.87 -26.34 -18.64
CA GLU A 119 -22.00 -25.42 -18.44
C GLU A 119 -21.58 -24.10 -17.79
N ARG A 120 -20.70 -24.16 -16.77
CA ARG A 120 -20.15 -22.97 -16.11
C ARG A 120 -19.30 -22.17 -17.09
N ASN A 121 -18.45 -22.82 -17.86
CA ASN A 121 -17.59 -22.15 -18.85
C ASN A 121 -18.43 -21.46 -19.94
N ILE A 122 -19.47 -22.13 -20.45
CA ILE A 122 -20.41 -21.56 -21.43
C ILE A 122 -21.15 -20.36 -20.82
N THR A 123 -21.59 -20.48 -19.57
CA THR A 123 -22.29 -19.39 -18.86
C THR A 123 -21.39 -18.17 -18.65
N LEU A 124 -20.13 -18.39 -18.27
CA LEU A 124 -19.14 -17.31 -18.09
C LEU A 124 -18.84 -16.61 -19.42
N LEU A 125 -18.71 -17.35 -20.53
CA LEU A 125 -18.54 -16.79 -21.87
C LEU A 125 -19.76 -15.97 -22.30
N SER A 126 -20.97 -16.48 -22.06
CA SER A 126 -22.23 -15.78 -22.35
C SER A 126 -22.36 -14.49 -21.52
N LEU A 127 -21.98 -14.53 -20.25
CA LEU A 127 -21.95 -13.36 -19.37
C LEU A 127 -20.99 -12.29 -19.91
N GLU A 128 -19.78 -12.67 -20.30
CA GLU A 128 -18.79 -11.75 -20.87
C GLU A 128 -19.30 -11.10 -22.17
N GLN A 129 -19.89 -11.89 -23.07
CA GLN A 129 -20.51 -11.39 -24.30
C GLN A 129 -21.65 -10.40 -24.01
N THR A 130 -22.52 -10.74 -23.06
CA THR A 130 -23.66 -9.90 -22.67
C THR A 130 -23.20 -8.56 -22.06
N LEU A 131 -22.19 -8.59 -21.19
CA LEU A 131 -21.61 -7.37 -20.62
C LEU A 131 -20.98 -6.47 -21.68
N GLN A 132 -20.32 -7.06 -22.68
CA GLN A 132 -19.74 -6.30 -23.78
C GLN A 132 -20.82 -5.68 -24.68
N GLN A 133 -21.91 -6.39 -24.92
CA GLN A 133 -23.08 -5.86 -25.63
C GLN A 133 -23.74 -4.74 -24.85
N GLU A 134 -23.99 -4.92 -23.54
CA GLU A 134 -24.56 -3.90 -22.67
C GLU A 134 -23.73 -2.61 -22.69
N LYS A 135 -22.40 -2.73 -22.60
CA LYS A 135 -21.50 -1.59 -22.67
C LYS A 135 -21.60 -0.85 -24.01
N THR A 136 -21.69 -1.59 -25.11
CA THR A 136 -21.82 -1.03 -26.46
C THR A 136 -23.15 -0.29 -26.62
N LEU A 137 -24.24 -0.93 -26.19
CA LEU A 137 -25.59 -0.35 -26.23
C LEU A 137 -25.71 0.89 -25.36
N LYS A 138 -25.08 0.93 -24.18
CA LYS A 138 -25.05 2.14 -23.33
C LYS A 138 -24.36 3.31 -24.01
N VAL A 139 -23.22 3.07 -24.67
CA VAL A 139 -22.52 4.09 -25.45
C VAL A 139 -23.36 4.56 -26.64
N GLU A 140 -24.07 3.64 -27.29
CA GLU A 140 -24.97 3.97 -28.38
C GLU A 140 -26.18 4.79 -27.91
N LEU A 141 -26.85 4.38 -26.83
CA LEU A 141 -27.96 5.13 -26.22
C LEU A 141 -27.57 6.55 -25.86
N GLN A 142 -26.33 6.75 -25.38
CA GLN A 142 -25.84 8.09 -25.04
C GLN A 142 -25.83 9.04 -26.23
N LYS A 143 -25.67 8.54 -27.47
CA LYS A 143 -25.75 9.37 -28.70
C LYS A 143 -27.15 9.91 -28.96
N TYR A 144 -28.18 9.24 -28.45
CA TYR A 144 -29.58 9.59 -28.65
C TYR A 144 -30.20 10.33 -27.46
N ARG A 145 -29.38 10.74 -26.49
CA ARG A 145 -29.84 11.43 -25.26
C ARG A 145 -30.70 12.66 -25.57
N ASP A 146 -30.30 13.44 -26.57
CA ASP A 146 -31.01 14.68 -26.94
C ASP A 146 -32.28 14.40 -27.76
N SER A 147 -32.49 13.15 -28.18
CA SER A 147 -33.67 12.68 -28.91
C SER A 147 -34.69 11.98 -28.02
N ASP A 148 -34.57 12.13 -26.69
CA ASP A 148 -35.54 11.59 -25.75
C ASP A 148 -36.92 12.24 -25.99
N PRO A 149 -37.97 11.46 -26.34
CA PRO A 149 -39.29 11.98 -26.61
C PRO A 149 -39.89 12.78 -25.46
N GLU A 150 -39.59 12.39 -24.21
CA GLU A 150 -40.12 13.06 -23.03
C GLU A 150 -39.41 14.39 -22.79
N TYR A 151 -38.09 14.43 -23.02
CA TYR A 151 -37.31 15.68 -23.01
C TYR A 151 -37.77 16.65 -24.12
N ILE A 152 -37.99 16.14 -25.34
CA ILE A 152 -38.49 16.95 -26.46
C ILE A 152 -39.90 17.48 -26.17
N ALA A 153 -40.77 16.68 -25.56
CA ALA A 153 -42.11 17.10 -25.19
C ALA A 153 -42.09 18.22 -24.14
N GLN A 154 -41.22 18.12 -23.14
CA GLN A 154 -41.01 19.18 -22.14
C GLN A 154 -40.50 20.47 -22.78
N LEU A 155 -39.48 20.38 -23.65
CA LEU A 155 -38.97 21.55 -24.38
C LEU A 155 -40.04 22.23 -25.22
N LYS A 156 -40.89 21.46 -25.91
CA LYS A 156 -42.01 22.03 -26.69
C LYS A 156 -42.98 22.79 -25.79
N LEU A 157 -43.34 22.23 -24.64
CA LEU A 157 -44.23 22.89 -23.69
C LEU A 157 -43.60 24.18 -23.13
N GLU A 158 -42.31 24.15 -22.79
CA GLU A 158 -41.58 25.35 -22.35
C GLU A 158 -41.53 26.43 -23.42
N ILE A 159 -41.30 26.05 -24.69
CA ILE A 159 -41.30 26.97 -25.83
C ILE A 159 -42.67 27.65 -25.96
N GLU A 160 -43.77 26.91 -25.85
CA GLU A 160 -45.12 27.48 -25.88
C GLU A 160 -45.35 28.49 -24.75
N ASN A 161 -44.97 28.14 -23.51
CA ASN A 161 -45.07 29.06 -22.37
C ASN A 161 -44.20 30.32 -22.57
N LEU A 162 -43.02 30.18 -23.18
CA LEU A 162 -42.12 31.30 -23.48
C LEU A 162 -42.69 32.20 -24.57
N LYS A 163 -43.29 31.64 -25.63
CA LYS A 163 -43.99 32.42 -26.67
C LYS A 163 -45.13 33.24 -26.07
N GLU A 164 -45.96 32.63 -25.22
CA GLU A 164 -47.02 33.35 -24.51
C GLU A 164 -46.45 34.47 -23.62
N ALA A 165 -45.37 34.19 -22.89
CA ALA A 165 -44.72 35.20 -22.05
C ALA A 165 -44.13 36.35 -22.86
N ILE A 166 -43.51 36.08 -24.02
CA ILE A 166 -43.02 37.10 -24.95
C ILE A 166 -44.19 37.97 -25.43
N ASN A 167 -45.26 37.37 -25.92
CA ASN A 167 -46.44 38.09 -26.41
C ASN A 167 -47.07 38.99 -25.34
N ARG A 168 -47.11 38.53 -24.09
CA ARG A 168 -47.56 39.35 -22.95
C ARG A 168 -46.66 40.57 -22.71
N TRP A 169 -45.34 40.41 -22.81
CA TRP A 169 -44.42 41.54 -22.68
C TRP A 169 -44.50 42.49 -23.88
N THR A 170 -44.67 41.96 -25.10
CA THR A 170 -44.94 42.75 -26.30
C THR A 170 -46.16 43.64 -26.12
N GLU A 171 -47.26 43.07 -25.62
CA GLU A 171 -48.48 43.82 -25.35
C GLU A 171 -48.28 44.89 -24.27
N ASN A 172 -47.59 44.57 -23.18
CA ASN A 172 -47.24 45.55 -22.15
C ASN A 172 -46.42 46.72 -22.72
N ILE A 173 -45.47 46.45 -23.61
CA ILE A 173 -44.65 47.47 -24.27
C ILE A 173 -45.52 48.36 -25.15
N TYR A 174 -46.43 47.79 -25.95
CA TYR A 174 -47.37 48.55 -26.76
C TYR A 174 -48.32 49.42 -25.94
N ILE A 175 -48.83 48.90 -24.82
CA ILE A 175 -49.67 49.66 -23.89
C ILE A 175 -48.90 50.86 -23.33
N MET A 176 -47.66 50.64 -22.86
CA MET A 176 -46.81 51.72 -22.34
C MET A 176 -46.49 52.76 -23.41
N LYS A 177 -46.15 52.34 -24.62
CA LYS A 177 -45.91 53.21 -25.77
C LYS A 177 -47.13 54.07 -26.11
N SER A 178 -48.31 53.45 -26.15
CA SER A 178 -49.59 54.15 -26.38
C SER A 178 -49.89 55.16 -25.26
N TYR A 179 -49.66 54.80 -24.00
CA TYR A 179 -49.84 55.70 -22.87
C TYR A 179 -48.91 56.93 -22.93
N VAL A 180 -47.62 56.72 -23.18
CA VAL A 180 -46.64 57.81 -23.28
C VAL A 180 -46.98 58.74 -24.44
N LYS A 181 -47.28 58.18 -25.62
CA LYS A 181 -47.73 58.94 -26.78
C LYS A 181 -48.94 59.82 -26.45
N ASN A 182 -49.99 59.24 -25.86
CA ASN A 182 -51.26 59.95 -25.62
C ASN A 182 -51.18 60.95 -24.45
N THR A 183 -50.32 60.72 -23.46
CA THR A 183 -50.23 61.57 -22.26
C THR A 183 -49.28 62.75 -22.45
N TYR A 184 -48.19 62.56 -23.22
CA TYR A 184 -47.12 63.53 -23.38
C TYR A 184 -46.97 64.06 -24.82
N ASP A 185 -47.86 63.67 -25.74
CA ASP A 185 -47.87 64.07 -27.16
C ASP A 185 -46.53 63.82 -27.88
N MET A 186 -45.90 62.67 -27.57
CA MET A 186 -44.62 62.26 -28.13
C MET A 186 -44.81 61.39 -29.39
N GLU A 187 -43.98 61.61 -30.42
CA GLU A 187 -43.99 60.77 -31.62
C GLU A 187 -43.47 59.35 -31.35
N ASN A 188 -44.07 58.36 -31.99
CA ASN A 188 -43.74 56.94 -31.81
C ASN A 188 -42.26 56.63 -32.12
N GLU A 189 -41.71 57.25 -33.17
CA GLU A 189 -40.32 57.05 -33.62
C GLU A 189 -39.32 57.53 -32.56
N VAL A 190 -39.62 58.65 -31.88
CA VAL A 190 -38.80 59.17 -30.78
C VAL A 190 -38.86 58.26 -29.57
N ILE A 191 -40.05 57.72 -29.23
CA ILE A 191 -40.21 56.76 -28.14
C ILE A 191 -39.41 55.48 -28.43
N ASP A 192 -39.56 54.92 -29.63
CA ASP A 192 -38.87 53.69 -30.03
C ASP A 192 -37.36 53.84 -29.99
N GLN A 193 -36.84 54.95 -30.53
CA GLN A 193 -35.40 55.24 -30.50
C GLN A 193 -34.88 55.47 -29.06
N SER A 194 -35.68 56.10 -28.19
CA SER A 194 -35.29 56.42 -26.81
C SER A 194 -35.22 55.18 -25.92
N PHE A 195 -36.13 54.22 -26.12
CA PHE A 195 -36.19 52.98 -25.34
C PHE A 195 -35.57 51.77 -26.05
N GLY A 196 -35.04 51.95 -27.26
CA GLY A 196 -34.43 50.88 -28.06
C GLY A 196 -35.43 49.82 -28.52
N ILE A 197 -36.68 50.22 -28.81
CA ILE A 197 -37.71 49.31 -29.30
C ILE A 197 -37.47 49.05 -30.79
N PRO A 198 -37.27 47.79 -31.22
CA PRO A 198 -37.11 47.46 -32.64
C PRO A 198 -38.36 47.79 -33.45
N THR A 199 -38.19 48.30 -34.67
CA THR A 199 -39.30 48.65 -35.57
C THR A 199 -40.03 47.42 -36.13
N ASP A 200 -39.37 46.27 -36.12
CA ASP A 200 -39.86 44.96 -36.54
C ASP A 200 -40.35 44.11 -35.36
N MET A 201 -40.44 44.69 -34.16
CA MET A 201 -41.04 44.01 -33.02
C MET A 201 -42.51 43.71 -33.33
N ASP A 202 -42.90 42.45 -33.18
CA ASP A 202 -44.29 42.01 -33.34
C ASP A 202 -44.56 40.78 -32.46
N TYR A 203 -45.81 40.32 -32.46
CA TYR A 203 -46.20 39.08 -31.80
C TYR A 203 -45.52 37.87 -32.45
N VAL A 204 -45.13 36.91 -31.62
CA VAL A 204 -44.59 35.63 -32.07
C VAL A 204 -45.75 34.67 -32.34
N GLU A 205 -45.74 34.01 -33.51
CA GLU A 205 -46.73 32.99 -33.86
C GLU A 205 -46.71 31.83 -32.84
N ILE A 206 -47.90 31.49 -32.35
CA ILE A 206 -48.15 30.37 -31.44
C ILE A 206 -48.30 29.10 -32.27
#